data_AF-A0A7W1ILK6-F1
#
_entry.id   AF-A0A7W1ILK6-F1
#
_cell.length_a   1.000
_cell.length_b   1.000
_cell.length_c   1.000
_cell.angle_alpha   90.00
_cell.angle_beta   90.00
_cell.angle_gamma   90.00
#
_symmetry.space_group_name_H-M   'P 1'
#
loop_
_entity.id
_entity.type
_entity.pdbx_description
1 polymer ?
#
loop_
_entity_poly.entity_id
_entity_poly.type
_entity_poly.pdbx_seq_one_letter_code
_entity_poly.pdbx_strand_id
1 'polypeptide(L)'
;MIKNTHLPKIHRADRYSSLKIFGFSIAVGLIMTVPFWRYQLGWLVCIVLLPFIYLLQVLNRTDLTKRSKIGFIWLSGWVFLLGVTFWLIQTEPGRWTGLTGWLSISSLVLTNILFSGFLSLGFVFFGITWVYLKPELWQKRIFLVLPALWVLAEWARSWLFSVISLGPNTTIGPHWNFGDLGFAASVTPLVFLARFMGLYGLGFVIIMINLCVWWLVQRRYKLPSVILASIMVVSFLGYMV
;
A
#
# COMPACT_ATOMS: atom_id res chain seq x y z
N MET A 1 -20.08 15.49 -30.16
CA MET A 1 -21.13 14.59 -29.66
C MET A 1 -20.48 13.43 -28.91
N ILE A 2 -20.22 13.60 -27.61
CA ILE A 2 -19.56 12.56 -26.79
C ILE A 2 -20.63 11.51 -26.50
N LYS A 3 -20.48 10.30 -27.07
CA LYS A 3 -21.32 9.15 -26.71
C LYS A 3 -21.26 9.01 -25.19
N ASN A 4 -22.42 9.16 -24.54
CA ASN A 4 -22.64 8.73 -23.16
C ASN A 4 -22.30 7.24 -23.10
N THR A 5 -21.04 6.93 -22.81
CA THR A 5 -20.64 5.58 -22.43
C THR A 5 -21.40 5.28 -21.16
N HIS A 6 -22.46 4.46 -21.30
CA HIS A 6 -23.18 3.90 -20.17
C HIS A 6 -22.16 3.36 -19.18
N LEU A 7 -21.90 4.11 -18.12
CA LEU A 7 -21.19 3.59 -16.97
C LEU A 7 -21.97 2.34 -16.57
N PRO A 8 -21.30 1.19 -16.41
CA PRO A 8 -22.00 -0.02 -16.01
C PRO A 8 -22.84 0.32 -14.79
N LYS A 9 -24.15 0.03 -14.87
CA LYS A 9 -25.06 0.05 -13.71
C LYS A 9 -24.56 -1.03 -12.76
N ILE A 10 -23.52 -0.71 -12.00
CA ILE A 10 -23.04 -1.56 -10.92
C ILE A 10 -24.20 -1.60 -9.94
N HIS A 11 -24.75 -2.80 -9.74
CA HIS A 11 -25.89 -3.08 -8.86
C HIS A 11 -25.78 -2.29 -7.55
N ARG A 12 -26.94 -1.81 -7.08
CA ARG A 12 -27.12 -1.14 -5.77
C ARG A 12 -26.15 -1.75 -4.78
N ALA A 13 -25.33 -0.89 -4.16
CA ALA A 13 -24.36 -1.30 -3.15
C ALA A 13 -25.04 -2.24 -2.17
N ASP A 14 -24.71 -3.53 -2.25
CA ASP A 14 -25.05 -4.46 -1.19
C ASP A 14 -24.58 -3.81 0.10
N ARG A 15 -25.45 -3.77 1.11
CA ARG A 15 -25.11 -3.26 2.44
C ARG A 15 -24.03 -4.19 3.01
N TYR A 16 -22.77 -3.90 2.68
CA TYR A 16 -21.64 -4.61 3.26
C TYR A 16 -21.69 -4.33 4.76
N SER A 17 -21.92 -5.38 5.55
CA SER A 17 -21.82 -5.24 7.00
C SER A 17 -20.40 -4.81 7.37
N SER A 18 -20.28 -4.02 8.45
CA SER A 18 -18.99 -3.59 8.99
C SER A 18 -18.03 -4.77 9.21
N LEU A 19 -18.56 -5.94 9.60
CA LEU A 19 -17.81 -7.18 9.77
C LEU A 19 -17.17 -7.69 8.46
N LYS A 20 -17.89 -7.61 7.33
CA LYS A 20 -17.32 -8.00 6.02
C LYS A 20 -16.20 -7.04 5.60
N ILE A 21 -16.37 -5.75 5.84
CA ILE A 21 -15.36 -4.73 5.51
C ILE A 21 -14.13 -4.89 6.42
N PHE A 22 -14.33 -5.23 7.69
CA PHE A 22 -13.26 -5.55 8.62
C PHE A 22 -12.39 -6.70 8.12
N GLY A 23 -13.01 -7.86 7.83
CA GLY A 23 -12.29 -9.02 7.29
C GLY A 23 -11.62 -8.71 5.94
N PHE A 24 -12.28 -7.95 5.08
CA PHE A 24 -11.70 -7.55 3.80
C PHE A 24 -10.49 -6.61 3.97
N SER A 25 -10.51 -5.70 4.95
CA SER A 25 -9.38 -4.79 5.24
C SER A 25 -8.14 -5.56 5.71
N ILE A 26 -8.32 -6.62 6.51
CA ILE A 26 -7.22 -7.52 6.92
C ILE A 26 -6.66 -8.26 5.69
N ALA A 27 -7.54 -8.84 4.86
CA ALA A 27 -7.11 -9.55 3.65
C ALA A 27 -6.34 -8.63 2.69
N VAL A 28 -6.81 -7.40 2.50
CA VAL A 28 -6.12 -6.36 1.71
C VAL A 28 -4.73 -6.09 2.28
N GLY A 29 -4.62 -5.87 3.60
CA GLY A 29 -3.35 -5.66 4.27
C GLY A 29 -2.37 -6.81 4.05
N LEU A 30 -2.83 -8.06 4.23
CA LEU A 30 -2.02 -9.26 3.99
C LEU A 30 -1.55 -9.35 2.53
N ILE A 31 -2.42 -9.13 1.55
CA ILE A 31 -2.05 -9.18 0.13
C ILE A 31 -0.98 -8.14 -0.18
N MET A 32 -1.08 -6.94 0.40
CA MET A 32 -0.09 -5.87 0.21
C MET A 32 1.32 -6.25 0.69
N THR A 33 1.45 -7.21 1.61
CA THR A 33 2.77 -7.66 2.11
C THR A 33 3.51 -8.56 1.14
N VAL A 34 2.81 -9.20 0.20
CA VAL A 34 3.36 -10.27 -0.66
C VAL A 34 4.60 -9.83 -1.46
N PRO A 35 4.66 -8.63 -2.06
CA PRO A 35 5.87 -8.18 -2.78
C PRO A 35 7.12 -8.06 -1.90
N PHE A 36 6.95 -7.98 -0.58
CA PHE A 36 8.04 -7.81 0.38
C PHE A 36 8.51 -9.12 1.03
N TRP A 37 7.79 -10.22 0.85
CA TRP A 37 8.15 -11.50 1.47
C TRP A 37 9.41 -12.12 0.87
N ARG A 38 9.59 -11.96 -0.44
CA ARG A 38 10.72 -12.49 -1.19
C ARG A 38 11.08 -11.54 -2.31
N TYR A 39 12.37 -11.41 -2.59
CA TYR A 39 12.89 -10.57 -3.67
C TYR A 39 12.24 -10.90 -5.02
N GLN A 40 12.04 -12.18 -5.32
CA GLN A 40 11.43 -12.66 -6.57
C GLN A 40 9.95 -12.28 -6.75
N LEU A 41 9.29 -11.81 -5.69
CA LEU A 41 7.88 -11.41 -5.72
C LEU A 41 7.68 -9.91 -5.95
N GLY A 42 8.74 -9.10 -6.03
CA GLY A 42 8.62 -7.64 -6.13
C GLY A 42 7.85 -7.17 -7.38
N TRP A 43 7.83 -7.93 -8.48
CA TRP A 43 7.02 -7.62 -9.66
C TRP A 43 5.51 -7.58 -9.38
N LEU A 44 5.03 -8.26 -8.33
CA LEU A 44 3.63 -8.22 -7.92
C LEU A 44 3.19 -6.82 -7.46
N VAL A 45 4.13 -5.92 -7.17
CA VAL A 45 3.86 -4.53 -6.81
C VAL A 45 2.97 -3.80 -7.83
N CYS A 46 3.02 -4.21 -9.11
CA CYS A 46 2.21 -3.65 -10.20
C CYS A 46 0.71 -3.98 -10.11
N ILE A 47 0.31 -4.97 -9.31
CA ILE A 47 -1.08 -5.41 -9.14
C ILE A 47 -1.53 -5.52 -7.68
N VAL A 48 -0.60 -5.37 -6.72
CA VAL A 48 -0.85 -5.62 -5.30
C VAL A 48 -1.90 -4.68 -4.70
N LEU A 49 -2.09 -3.49 -5.27
CA LEU A 49 -3.03 -2.49 -4.75
C LEU A 49 -4.43 -2.61 -5.32
N LEU A 50 -4.69 -3.49 -6.29
CA LEU A 50 -6.05 -3.72 -6.80
C LEU A 50 -7.09 -3.96 -5.70
N PRO A 51 -6.88 -4.85 -4.71
CA PRO A 51 -7.84 -5.03 -3.62
C PRO A 51 -7.96 -3.80 -2.72
N PHE A 52 -6.87 -3.03 -2.51
CA PHE A 52 -6.92 -1.78 -1.74
C PHE A 52 -7.71 -0.69 -2.48
N ILE A 53 -7.52 -0.53 -3.79
CA ILE A 53 -8.30 0.39 -4.62
C ILE A 53 -9.79 0.00 -4.60
N TYR A 54 -10.10 -1.31 -4.62
CA TYR A 54 -11.47 -1.78 -4.45
C TYR A 54 -12.04 -1.46 -3.06
N LEU A 55 -11.25 -1.64 -2.00
CA LEU A 55 -11.64 -1.22 -0.64
C LEU A 55 -12.00 0.26 -0.61
N LEU A 56 -11.20 1.13 -1.20
CA LEU A 56 -11.50 2.57 -1.30
C LEU A 56 -12.81 2.85 -2.04
N GLN A 57 -13.10 2.10 -3.11
CA GLN A 57 -14.37 2.19 -3.82
C GLN A 57 -15.56 1.80 -2.95
N VAL A 58 -15.45 0.69 -2.22
CA VAL A 58 -16.48 0.20 -1.29
C VAL A 58 -16.72 1.23 -0.18
N LEU A 59 -15.65 1.74 0.44
CA LEU A 59 -15.74 2.74 1.48
C LEU A 59 -16.40 4.04 1.00
N ASN A 60 -16.13 4.49 -0.24
CA ASN A 60 -16.80 5.67 -0.80
C ASN A 60 -18.31 5.48 -1.01
N ARG A 61 -18.77 4.24 -1.21
CA ARG A 61 -20.19 3.91 -1.47
C ARG A 61 -20.99 3.56 -0.23
N THR A 62 -20.32 3.27 0.88
CA THR A 62 -20.97 2.95 2.15
C THR A 62 -21.42 4.20 2.91
N ASP A 63 -22.44 4.04 3.75
CA ASP A 63 -22.98 5.02 4.70
C ASP A 63 -22.21 5.05 6.04
N LEU A 64 -21.09 4.32 6.13
CA LEU A 64 -20.22 4.30 7.31
C LEU A 64 -19.78 5.70 7.74
N THR A 65 -19.57 5.87 9.04
CA THR A 65 -18.99 7.10 9.58
C THR A 65 -17.60 7.37 9.00
N LYS A 66 -17.20 8.64 8.90
CA LYS A 66 -15.83 9.01 8.46
C LYS A 66 -14.76 8.31 9.29
N ARG A 67 -14.96 8.24 10.62
CA ARG A 67 -14.05 7.55 11.56
C ARG A 67 -13.90 6.07 11.21
N SER A 68 -14.99 5.37 10.91
CA SER A 68 -14.94 3.96 10.50
C SER A 68 -14.20 3.77 9.18
N LYS A 69 -14.42 4.63 8.19
CA LYS A 69 -13.72 4.56 6.90
C LYS A 69 -12.21 4.74 7.06
N ILE A 70 -11.79 5.74 7.84
CA ILE A 70 -10.38 5.95 8.19
C ILE A 70 -9.84 4.73 8.95
N GLY A 71 -10.61 4.20 9.90
CA GLY A 71 -10.24 3.00 10.67
C GLY A 71 -10.00 1.76 9.81
N PHE A 72 -10.80 1.53 8.77
CA PHE A 72 -10.58 0.40 7.85
C PHE A 72 -9.35 0.58 6.96
N ILE A 73 -9.10 1.81 6.49
CA ILE A 73 -7.87 2.15 5.74
C ILE A 73 -6.65 1.95 6.65
N TRP A 74 -6.70 2.47 7.87
CA TRP A 74 -5.65 2.30 8.87
C TRP A 74 -5.39 0.82 9.18
N LEU A 75 -6.45 0.03 9.41
CA LEU A 75 -6.33 -1.40 9.69
C LEU A 75 -5.61 -2.15 8.56
N SER A 76 -5.96 -1.87 7.30
CA SER A 76 -5.26 -2.48 6.17
C SER A 76 -3.77 -2.10 6.13
N GLY A 77 -3.44 -0.84 6.42
CA GLY A 77 -2.07 -0.37 6.52
C GLY A 77 -1.29 -0.97 7.68
N TRP A 78 -1.93 -1.16 8.83
CA TRP A 78 -1.31 -1.75 10.01
C TRP A 78 -1.01 -3.24 9.81
N VAL A 79 -1.96 -3.99 9.25
CA VAL A 79 -1.74 -5.41 8.87
C VAL A 79 -0.64 -5.53 7.82
N PHE A 80 -0.63 -4.63 6.83
CA PHE A 80 0.45 -4.55 5.84
C PHE A 80 1.81 -4.32 6.52
N LEU A 81 1.91 -3.32 7.40
CA LEU A 81 3.18 -2.98 8.04
C LEU A 81 3.64 -4.06 9.02
N LEU A 82 2.72 -4.74 9.72
CA LEU A 82 3.05 -5.91 10.56
C LEU A 82 3.77 -7.00 9.77
N GLY A 83 3.33 -7.26 8.54
CA GLY A 83 4.00 -8.24 7.67
C GLY A 83 5.31 -7.71 7.09
N VAL A 84 5.38 -6.43 6.71
CA VAL A 84 6.62 -5.81 6.21
C VAL A 84 7.70 -5.78 7.26
N THR A 85 7.37 -5.45 8.51
CA THR A 85 8.34 -5.35 9.61
C THR A 85 8.47 -6.65 10.40
N PHE A 86 7.90 -7.75 9.91
CA PHE A 86 8.02 -9.08 10.54
C PHE A 86 9.48 -9.50 10.73
N TRP A 87 10.39 -9.02 9.87
CA TRP A 87 11.83 -9.24 10.01
C TRP A 87 12.41 -8.75 11.34
N LEU A 88 11.78 -7.78 12.03
CA LEU A 88 12.20 -7.32 13.36
C LEU A 88 12.20 -8.45 14.39
N ILE A 89 11.33 -9.45 14.22
CA ILE A 89 11.30 -10.61 15.12
C ILE A 89 12.57 -11.47 14.96
N GLN A 90 13.27 -11.35 13.83
CA GLN A 90 14.49 -12.11 13.52
C GLN A 90 15.77 -11.43 14.02
N THR A 91 15.70 -10.24 14.63
CA THR A 91 16.89 -9.48 15.06
C THR A 91 17.48 -9.93 16.40
N GLU A 92 17.05 -11.08 16.94
CA GLU A 92 17.53 -11.71 18.19
C GLU A 92 17.90 -10.71 19.32
N PRO A 93 16.95 -9.97 19.92
CA PRO A 93 17.23 -8.95 20.93
C PRO A 93 17.91 -9.46 22.18
N GLY A 94 17.76 -10.75 22.51
CA GLY A 94 18.48 -11.32 23.63
C GLY A 94 20.00 -11.12 23.57
N ARG A 95 20.58 -10.93 22.37
CA ARG A 95 22.02 -10.64 22.22
C ARG A 95 22.43 -9.22 22.62
N TRP A 96 21.53 -8.24 22.56
CA TRP A 96 21.87 -6.81 22.77
C TRP A 96 21.10 -6.15 23.92
N THR A 97 19.98 -6.73 24.36
CA THR A 97 19.20 -6.23 25.50
C THR A 97 19.45 -7.02 26.79
N GLY A 98 20.12 -8.16 26.72
CA GLY A 98 20.31 -9.08 27.84
C GLY A 98 19.04 -9.83 28.27
N LEU A 99 17.92 -9.67 27.55
CA LEU A 99 16.67 -10.36 27.83
C LEU A 99 16.73 -11.82 27.36
N THR A 100 16.31 -12.76 28.21
CA THR A 100 16.28 -14.19 27.91
C THR A 100 14.86 -14.78 28.02
N GLY A 101 14.67 -15.98 27.45
CA GLY A 101 13.41 -16.72 27.55
C GLY A 101 12.19 -15.99 26.95
N TRP A 102 11.03 -16.16 27.59
CA TRP A 102 9.75 -15.64 27.12
C TRP A 102 9.71 -14.10 27.08
N LEU A 103 10.40 -13.42 28.00
CA LEU A 103 10.46 -11.96 28.06
C LEU A 103 11.07 -11.36 26.78
N SER A 104 12.11 -12.01 26.23
CA SER A 104 12.74 -11.61 24.98
C SER A 104 11.74 -11.67 23.81
N ILE A 105 11.00 -12.78 23.69
CA ILE A 105 9.98 -12.97 22.65
C ILE A 105 8.82 -11.98 22.82
N SER A 106 8.32 -11.78 24.05
CA SER A 106 7.24 -10.83 24.32
C SER A 106 7.67 -9.39 23.99
N SER A 107 8.91 -9.00 24.33
CA SER A 107 9.44 -7.68 23.99
C SER A 107 9.53 -7.45 22.48
N LEU A 108 9.89 -8.48 21.71
CA LEU A 108 9.92 -8.44 20.24
C LEU A 108 8.55 -8.24 19.64
N VAL A 109 7.60 -9.07 20.06
CA VAL A 109 6.22 -9.01 19.54
C VAL A 109 5.62 -7.66 19.87
N LEU A 110 5.80 -7.17 21.10
CA LEU A 110 5.34 -5.85 21.52
C LEU A 110 6.01 -4.74 20.69
N THR A 111 7.33 -4.81 20.50
CA THR A 111 8.07 -3.83 19.68
C THR A 111 7.55 -3.82 18.25
N ASN A 112 7.37 -4.97 17.62
CA ASN A 112 6.85 -5.05 16.25
C ASN A 112 5.43 -4.48 16.14
N ILE A 113 4.55 -4.80 17.11
CA ILE A 113 3.18 -4.27 17.17
C ILE A 113 3.18 -2.74 17.29
N LEU A 114 3.97 -2.20 18.23
CA LEU A 114 4.08 -0.76 18.46
C LEU A 114 4.71 -0.04 17.27
N PHE A 115 5.79 -0.59 16.72
CA PHE A 115 6.50 -0.04 15.57
C PHE A 115 5.61 -0.03 14.30
N SER A 116 4.95 -1.14 14.00
CA SER A 116 3.97 -1.23 12.91
C SER A 116 2.80 -0.28 13.13
N GLY A 117 2.31 -0.19 14.37
CA GLY A 117 1.23 0.71 14.76
C GLY A 117 1.61 2.16 14.52
N PHE A 118 2.83 2.55 14.90
CA PHE A 118 3.36 3.87 14.61
C PHE A 118 3.49 4.14 13.11
N LEU A 119 4.12 3.23 12.35
CA LEU A 119 4.26 3.40 10.91
C LEU A 119 2.90 3.48 10.20
N SER A 120 1.88 2.78 10.70
CA SER A 120 0.54 2.81 10.12
C SER A 120 -0.17 4.16 10.22
N LEU A 121 0.39 5.13 10.96
CA LEU A 121 -0.09 6.53 10.96
C LEU A 121 -0.04 7.17 9.57
N GLY A 122 0.86 6.73 8.68
CA GLY A 122 0.82 7.14 7.27
C GLY A 122 -0.52 6.78 6.60
N PHE A 123 -1.08 5.61 6.90
CA PHE A 123 -2.40 5.20 6.40
C PHE A 123 -3.54 5.97 7.07
N VAL A 124 -3.37 6.46 8.31
CA VAL A 124 -4.32 7.41 8.91
C VAL A 124 -4.32 8.72 8.13
N PHE A 125 -3.15 9.28 7.84
CA PHE A 125 -3.02 10.51 7.06
C PHE A 125 -3.62 10.35 5.64
N PHE A 126 -3.31 9.24 4.96
CA PHE A 126 -3.93 8.88 3.69
C PHE A 126 -5.46 8.73 3.82
N GLY A 127 -5.93 8.04 4.86
CA GLY A 127 -7.35 7.81 5.09
C GLY A 127 -8.13 9.09 5.36
N ILE A 128 -7.56 10.01 6.14
CA ILE A 128 -8.13 11.34 6.37
C ILE A 128 -8.25 12.07 5.03
N THR A 129 -7.14 12.25 4.32
CA THR A 129 -7.16 12.99 3.05
C THR A 129 -8.12 12.37 2.03
N TRP A 130 -8.14 11.04 1.90
CA TRP A 130 -9.08 10.31 1.03
C TRP A 130 -10.55 10.55 1.41
N VAL A 131 -10.91 10.37 2.69
CA VAL A 131 -12.30 10.46 3.17
C VAL A 131 -12.85 11.88 3.10
N TYR A 132 -12.01 12.89 3.26
CA TYR A 132 -12.42 14.29 3.16
C TYR A 132 -12.46 14.79 1.71
N LEU A 133 -11.50 14.42 0.86
CA LEU A 133 -11.49 14.81 -0.56
C LEU A 133 -12.52 14.05 -1.40
N LYS A 134 -12.90 12.84 -0.97
CA LYS A 134 -13.84 11.94 -1.67
C LYS A 134 -13.58 11.84 -3.18
N PRO A 135 -12.32 11.56 -3.61
CA PRO A 135 -12.03 11.49 -5.01
C PRO A 135 -12.80 10.34 -5.67
N GLU A 136 -13.28 10.57 -6.89
CA GLU A 136 -13.97 9.55 -7.66
C GLU A 136 -12.97 8.75 -8.50
N LEU A 137 -12.95 7.43 -8.31
CA LEU A 137 -12.03 6.53 -8.99
C LEU A 137 -12.18 6.50 -10.53
N TRP A 138 -13.28 7.04 -11.07
CA TRP A 138 -13.55 7.05 -12.52
C TRP A 138 -13.15 8.35 -13.21
N GLN A 139 -12.81 9.39 -12.45
CA GLN A 139 -12.44 10.67 -13.01
C GLN A 139 -10.96 10.66 -13.40
N LYS A 140 -10.61 11.29 -14.53
CA LYS A 140 -9.22 11.34 -15.01
C LYS A 140 -8.24 11.90 -13.97
N ARG A 141 -8.69 12.83 -13.12
CA ARG A 141 -7.87 13.39 -12.03
C ARG A 141 -7.38 12.35 -11.02
N ILE A 142 -7.98 11.16 -10.95
CA ILE A 142 -7.55 10.11 -10.01
C ILE A 142 -6.12 9.65 -10.26
N PHE A 143 -5.65 9.71 -11.52
CA PHE A 143 -4.28 9.37 -11.89
C PHE A 143 -3.23 10.33 -11.32
N LEU A 144 -3.65 11.51 -10.88
CA LEU A 144 -2.80 12.44 -10.15
C LEU A 144 -3.09 12.36 -8.64
N VAL A 145 -4.37 12.38 -8.26
CA VAL A 145 -4.79 12.49 -6.86
C VAL A 145 -4.39 11.26 -6.05
N LEU A 146 -4.71 10.05 -6.49
CA LEU A 146 -4.45 8.85 -5.67
C LEU A 146 -2.93 8.61 -5.48
N PRO A 147 -2.10 8.63 -6.54
CA PRO A 147 -0.65 8.53 -6.38
C PRO A 147 -0.05 9.65 -5.53
N ALA A 148 -0.50 10.90 -5.69
CA ALA A 148 -0.01 12.02 -4.87
C ALA A 148 -0.36 11.85 -3.40
N LEU A 149 -1.60 11.47 -3.08
CA LEU A 149 -2.02 11.23 -1.68
C LEU A 149 -1.22 10.09 -1.04
N TRP A 150 -0.97 9.02 -1.80
CA TRP A 150 -0.17 7.89 -1.34
C TRP A 150 1.27 8.31 -1.01
N VAL A 151 1.94 8.95 -1.96
CA VAL A 151 3.33 9.37 -1.80
C VAL A 151 3.49 10.42 -0.70
N LEU A 152 2.55 11.37 -0.59
CA LEU A 152 2.56 12.34 0.52
C LEU A 152 2.40 11.66 1.87
N ALA A 153 1.59 10.59 1.95
CA ALA A 153 1.43 9.82 3.17
C ALA A 153 2.68 9.00 3.53
N GLU A 154 3.35 8.40 2.55
CA GLU A 154 4.64 7.73 2.74
C GLU A 154 5.71 8.71 3.20
N TRP A 155 5.85 9.84 2.49
CA TRP A 155 6.80 10.89 2.81
C TRP A 155 6.57 11.47 4.21
N ALA A 156 5.32 11.80 4.56
CA ALA A 156 4.97 12.32 5.88
C ALA A 156 5.30 11.32 7.00
N ARG A 157 5.01 10.03 6.77
CA ARG A 157 5.35 8.95 7.71
C ARG A 157 6.86 8.82 7.91
N SER A 158 7.66 8.96 6.86
CA SER A 158 9.12 8.89 6.94
C SER A 158 9.73 10.04 7.72
N TRP A 159 9.21 11.27 7.51
CA TRP A 159 9.57 12.41 8.34
C TRP A 159 9.16 12.23 9.79
N LEU A 160 7.93 11.78 10.03
CA LEU A 160 7.43 11.54 11.38
C LEU A 160 8.31 10.53 12.13
N PHE A 161 8.71 9.45 11.46
CA PHE A 161 9.66 8.49 12.02
C PHE A 161 11.00 9.14 12.36
N SER A 162 11.56 9.94 11.45
CA SER A 162 12.84 10.62 11.66
C SER A 162 12.81 11.60 12.84
N VAL A 163 11.69 12.30 13.05
CA VAL A 163 11.52 13.24 14.17
C VAL A 163 11.41 12.49 15.51
N ILE A 164 10.68 11.39 15.56
CA ILE A 164 10.47 10.64 16.80
C ILE A 164 11.68 9.79 17.17
N SER A 165 12.48 9.39 16.20
CA SER A 165 13.75 8.69 16.40
C SER A 165 14.95 9.64 16.56
N LEU A 166 14.72 10.94 16.75
CA LEU A 166 15.79 11.93 16.88
C LEU A 166 16.66 11.63 18.12
N GLY A 167 17.95 11.46 17.88
CA GLY A 167 18.96 11.24 18.91
C GLY A 167 20.31 11.86 18.52
N PRO A 168 21.33 11.75 19.40
CA PRO A 168 22.68 12.21 19.08
C PRO A 168 23.18 11.58 17.78
N ASN A 169 23.78 12.38 16.89
CA ASN A 169 24.32 11.96 15.59
C ASN A 169 23.28 11.43 14.58
N THR A 170 21.99 11.66 14.80
CA THR A 170 20.95 11.34 13.81
C THR A 170 20.79 12.46 12.79
N THR A 171 20.43 12.11 11.56
CA THR A 171 20.08 13.08 10.51
C THR A 171 18.56 13.13 10.36
N ILE A 172 18.00 14.34 10.26
CA ILE A 172 16.57 14.52 10.03
C ILE A 172 16.30 14.47 8.53
N GLY A 173 15.45 13.54 8.11
CA GLY A 173 15.00 13.47 6.72
C GLY A 173 14.15 12.25 6.41
N PRO A 174 13.61 12.16 5.17
CA PRO A 174 12.72 11.09 4.74
C PRO A 174 13.49 9.81 4.37
N HIS A 175 14.39 9.36 5.25
CA HIS A 175 15.31 8.23 4.99
C HIS A 175 14.69 6.87 5.31
N TRP A 176 13.68 6.83 6.19
CA TRP A 176 13.08 5.60 6.69
C TRP A 176 11.76 5.28 5.98
N ASN A 177 11.82 4.37 5.01
CA ASN A 177 10.72 4.09 4.06
C ASN A 177 10.25 2.64 4.12
N PHE A 178 9.91 2.15 5.32
CA PHE A 178 9.40 0.78 5.49
C PHE A 178 8.12 0.57 4.69
N GLY A 179 8.05 -0.48 3.86
CA GLY A 179 6.85 -0.81 3.08
C GLY A 179 6.58 0.14 1.90
N ASP A 180 7.57 0.94 1.50
CA ASP A 180 7.46 1.81 0.33
C ASP A 180 7.42 0.95 -0.96
N LEU A 181 6.44 1.22 -1.81
CA LEU A 181 6.25 0.44 -3.04
C LEU A 181 7.34 0.69 -4.08
N GLY A 182 8.01 1.84 -4.03
CA GLY A 182 9.22 2.11 -4.80
C GLY A 182 10.36 1.16 -4.44
N PHE A 183 10.49 0.80 -3.15
CA PHE A 183 11.47 -0.22 -2.75
C PHE A 183 11.09 -1.60 -3.26
N ALA A 184 9.82 -2.00 -3.19
CA ALA A 184 9.38 -3.27 -3.79
C ALA A 184 9.61 -3.30 -5.32
N ALA A 185 9.47 -2.16 -6.00
CA ALA A 185 9.74 -2.02 -7.42
C ALA A 185 11.23 -1.97 -7.79
N SER A 186 12.13 -1.80 -6.82
CA SER A 186 13.58 -1.70 -7.07
C SER A 186 14.20 -2.98 -7.64
N VAL A 187 13.50 -4.10 -7.49
CA VAL A 187 13.89 -5.43 -8.00
C VAL A 187 13.38 -5.70 -9.41
N THR A 188 12.72 -4.71 -10.02
CA THR A 188 12.14 -4.80 -11.36
C THR A 188 12.85 -3.82 -12.31
N PRO A 189 12.71 -3.98 -13.64
CA PRO A 189 13.23 -2.99 -14.59
C PRO A 189 12.73 -1.55 -14.37
N LEU A 190 11.63 -1.35 -13.62
CA LEU A 190 11.14 0.00 -13.27
C LEU A 190 12.13 0.77 -12.38
N VAL A 191 13.09 0.10 -11.72
CA VAL A 191 14.13 0.74 -10.92
C VAL A 191 14.94 1.78 -11.70
N PHE A 192 15.08 1.62 -13.01
CA PHE A 192 15.78 2.61 -13.85
C PHE A 192 15.10 3.98 -13.85
N LEU A 193 13.77 4.02 -13.65
CA LEU A 193 13.04 5.28 -13.52
C LEU A 193 13.43 6.03 -12.23
N ALA A 194 13.81 5.32 -11.16
CA ALA A 194 14.21 5.95 -9.90
C ALA A 194 15.41 6.89 -10.04
N ARG A 195 16.24 6.75 -11.09
CA ARG A 195 17.33 7.69 -11.39
C ARG A 195 16.83 9.11 -11.67
N PHE A 196 15.63 9.25 -12.22
CA PHE A 196 15.07 10.55 -12.61
C PHE A 196 14.13 11.12 -11.56
N MET A 197 13.39 10.26 -10.86
CA MET A 197 12.29 10.68 -9.99
C MET A 197 12.44 10.24 -8.52
N GLY A 198 13.53 9.55 -8.20
CA GLY A 198 13.80 9.03 -6.86
C GLY A 198 12.82 7.92 -6.43
N LEU A 199 12.94 7.53 -5.16
CA LEU A 199 12.13 6.47 -4.55
C LEU A 199 10.63 6.79 -4.61
N TYR A 200 10.26 7.98 -4.14
CA TYR A 200 8.86 8.43 -4.10
C TYR A 200 8.23 8.60 -5.49
N GLY A 201 9.00 9.05 -6.47
CA GLY A 201 8.54 9.10 -7.86
C GLY A 201 8.28 7.70 -8.42
N LEU A 202 9.16 6.73 -8.10
CA LEU A 202 8.91 5.34 -8.47
C LEU A 202 7.63 4.81 -7.79
N GLY A 203 7.42 5.10 -6.50
CA GLY A 203 6.17 4.81 -5.80
C GLY A 203 4.94 5.40 -6.51
N PHE A 204 5.01 6.66 -6.92
CA PHE A 204 3.96 7.33 -7.71
C PHE A 204 3.61 6.54 -8.98
N VAL A 205 4.61 6.13 -9.76
CA VAL A 205 4.45 5.33 -10.99
C VAL A 205 3.78 3.99 -10.68
N ILE A 206 4.14 3.31 -9.60
CA ILE A 206 3.52 2.05 -9.20
C ILE A 206 2.01 2.22 -8.89
N ILE A 207 1.62 3.29 -8.20
CA ILE A 207 0.20 3.57 -7.95
C ILE A 207 -0.53 3.83 -9.28
N MET A 208 0.08 4.57 -10.20
CA MET A 208 -0.49 4.80 -11.54
C MET A 208 -0.69 3.50 -12.31
N ILE A 209 0.29 2.59 -12.28
CA ILE A 209 0.18 1.28 -12.93
C ILE A 209 -1.01 0.52 -12.34
N ASN A 210 -1.12 0.42 -11.02
CA ASN A 210 -2.25 -0.27 -10.36
C ASN A 210 -3.61 0.36 -10.74
N LEU A 211 -3.69 1.69 -10.87
CA LEU A 211 -4.90 2.36 -11.36
C LEU A 211 -5.22 2.03 -12.82
N CYS A 212 -4.21 1.99 -13.69
CA CYS A 212 -4.38 1.57 -15.08
C CYS A 212 -4.95 0.14 -15.14
N VAL A 213 -4.35 -0.79 -14.39
CA VAL A 213 -4.83 -2.18 -14.31
C VAL A 213 -6.26 -2.22 -13.77
N TRP A 214 -6.55 -1.47 -12.71
CA TRP A 214 -7.89 -1.37 -12.13
C TRP A 214 -8.94 -0.94 -13.17
N TRP A 215 -8.65 0.12 -13.94
CA TRP A 215 -9.55 0.60 -15.01
C TRP A 215 -9.72 -0.42 -16.12
N LEU A 216 -8.65 -1.11 -16.53
CA LEU A 216 -8.69 -2.15 -17.56
C LEU A 216 -9.58 -3.33 -17.15
N VAL A 217 -9.38 -3.84 -15.93
CA VAL A 217 -10.16 -4.95 -15.37
C VAL A 217 -11.64 -4.59 -15.30
N GLN A 218 -11.97 -3.39 -14.79
CA GLN A 218 -13.36 -3.01 -14.60
C GLN A 218 -14.10 -2.63 -15.90
N ARG A 219 -13.40 -2.06 -16.89
CA ARG A 219 -14.01 -1.72 -18.19
C ARG A 219 -14.12 -2.92 -19.14
N ARG A 220 -13.70 -4.12 -18.70
CA ARG A 220 -13.75 -5.37 -19.49
C ARG A 220 -13.02 -5.27 -20.84
N TYR A 221 -11.97 -4.45 -20.94
CA TYR A 221 -11.17 -4.36 -22.16
C TYR A 221 -10.28 -5.60 -22.30
N LYS A 222 -10.84 -6.67 -22.89
CA LYS A 222 -10.19 -7.99 -22.98
C LYS A 222 -8.78 -7.92 -23.59
N LEU A 223 -8.61 -7.19 -24.69
CA LEU A 223 -7.34 -7.13 -25.41
C LEU A 223 -6.22 -6.42 -24.61
N PRO A 224 -6.40 -5.19 -24.09
CA PRO A 224 -5.42 -4.57 -23.20
C PRO A 224 -5.09 -5.38 -21.93
N SER A 225 -6.09 -6.04 -21.33
CA SER A 225 -5.86 -6.90 -20.16
C SER A 225 -5.00 -8.12 -20.49
N VAL A 226 -5.19 -8.72 -21.67
CA VAL A 226 -4.35 -9.82 -22.17
C VAL A 226 -2.92 -9.33 -22.43
N ILE A 227 -2.76 -8.19 -23.11
CA ILE A 227 -1.43 -7.61 -23.38
C ILE A 227 -0.68 -7.32 -22.08
N LEU A 228 -1.36 -6.71 -21.11
CA LEU A 228 -0.74 -6.42 -19.81
C LEU A 228 -0.35 -7.70 -19.07
N ALA A 229 -1.23 -8.71 -19.04
CA ALA A 229 -0.93 -10.00 -18.46
C ALA A 229 0.28 -10.67 -19.14
N SER A 230 0.35 -10.62 -20.48
CA SER A 230 1.49 -11.13 -21.25
C SER A 230 2.79 -10.40 -20.91
N ILE A 231 2.78 -9.06 -20.81
CA ILE A 231 3.96 -8.28 -20.41
C ILE A 231 4.40 -8.66 -19.00
N MET A 232 3.46 -8.81 -18.07
CA MET A 232 3.78 -9.22 -16.69
C MET A 232 4.39 -10.62 -16.64
N VAL A 233 3.84 -11.57 -17.40
CA VAL A 233 4.37 -12.95 -17.49
C VAL A 233 5.76 -12.95 -18.13
N VAL A 234 5.96 -12.24 -19.24
CA VAL A 234 7.27 -12.16 -19.91
C VAL A 234 8.31 -11.47 -19.01
N SER A 235 7.92 -10.41 -18.31
CA SER A 235 8.79 -9.72 -17.34
C SER A 235 9.16 -10.64 -16.16
N PHE A 236 8.23 -11.48 -15.70
CA PHE A 236 8.50 -12.49 -14.69
C PHE A 236 9.47 -13.57 -15.20
N LEU A 237 9.23 -14.11 -16.39
CA LEU A 237 10.07 -15.15 -16.98
C LEU A 237 11.47 -14.65 -17.29
N GLY A 238 11.60 -13.42 -17.82
CA GLY A 238 12.91 -12.81 -18.10
C GLY A 238 13.73 -12.48 -16.85
N TYR A 239 13.11 -12.43 -15.67
CA TYR A 239 13.81 -12.27 -14.39
C TYR A 239 14.24 -13.63 -13.79
N MET A 240 13.62 -14.74 -14.20
CA MET A 240 13.95 -16.09 -13.72
C MET A 240 15.09 -16.76 -14.50
N VAL A 241 15.54 -16.15 -15.59
CA VAL A 241 16.71 -16.56 -16.40
C VAL A 241 17.92 -15.72 -15.98
#